data_AF-A0A2E0L3C8-F1
#
_entry.id   AF-A0A2E0L3C8-F1
#
_cell.length_a   1.000
_cell.length_b   1.000
_cell.length_c   1.000
_cell.angle_alpha   90.00
_cell.angle_beta   90.00
_cell.angle_gamma   90.00
#
_symmetry.space_group_name_H-M   'P 1'
#
loop_
_entity.id
_entity.type
_entity.pdbx_description
1 polymer ?
#
loop_
_entity_poly.entity_id
_entity_poly.type
_entity_poly.pdbx_seq_one_letter_code
_entity_poly.pdbx_strand_id
1 'polypeptide(L)'
;MADAPQWPPYVHPTAAPRAHKKHIRHQPPLLRILYVDPILNIEAKFMLFDRPLYRQQVLWIAALTGILVFVLWNIPALDFLLYPFRLFVTFVHEVGHSLMAEFTGGRGIEFTVFGNGTGIATTAGGNRLLILPAGYLGAAFFGASLFYLVNTVPIPRKLSLALGTVMILIALFMRATGMALVIGVLTGLALVFLSLRGSVGLNMLVLNLLAVLTGLNAVLDLLFVIQNSSAALGTVRNDAAAMAELTPGIPAVIWALIWALIAVFMLGSAVWYSVLRPLRQGELV
;
A
#
# COMPACT_ATOMS: atom_id res chain seq x y z
N MET A 1 -23.58 -10.73 72.73
CA MET A 1 -24.83 -10.37 72.02
C MET A 1 -25.01 -8.88 72.22
N ALA A 2 -24.27 -8.04 71.51
CA ALA A 2 -24.51 -7.54 70.14
C ALA A 2 -25.68 -6.54 70.12
N ASP A 3 -25.31 -5.26 70.19
CA ASP A 3 -26.16 -4.08 70.09
C ASP A 3 -26.83 -3.98 68.71
N ALA A 4 -28.14 -3.76 68.68
CA ALA A 4 -28.90 -3.44 67.48
C ALA A 4 -29.15 -1.92 67.41
N PRO A 5 -28.86 -1.23 66.28
CA PRO A 5 -29.06 0.22 66.18
C PRO A 5 -30.53 0.61 66.03
N GLN A 6 -30.96 1.64 66.77
CA GLN A 6 -32.25 2.30 66.58
C GLN A 6 -32.21 3.19 65.31
N TRP A 7 -33.11 2.93 64.37
CA TRP A 7 -33.28 3.75 63.16
C TRP A 7 -34.25 4.92 63.43
N PRO A 8 -33.99 6.14 62.93
CA PRO A 8 -34.93 7.25 63.01
C PRO A 8 -36.16 7.04 62.09
N PRO A 9 -37.32 7.64 62.41
CA PRO A 9 -38.56 7.44 61.67
C PRO A 9 -38.53 8.04 60.26
N TYR A 10 -39.24 7.37 59.36
CA TYR A 10 -39.42 7.69 57.94
C TYR A 10 -40.05 9.09 57.75
N VAL A 11 -39.42 9.96 56.96
CA VAL A 11 -39.94 11.29 56.60
C VAL A 11 -40.51 11.24 55.17
N HIS A 12 -41.79 11.56 55.00
CA HIS A 12 -42.43 11.70 53.69
C HIS A 12 -41.80 12.86 52.89
N PRO A 13 -41.55 12.72 51.57
CA PRO A 13 -41.13 13.85 50.74
C PRO A 13 -42.27 14.86 50.59
N THR A 14 -42.08 16.05 51.16
CA THR A 14 -42.95 17.20 50.94
C THR A 14 -42.74 17.79 49.53
N ALA A 15 -43.82 18.35 49.01
CA ALA A 15 -44.02 18.74 47.62
C ALA A 15 -42.91 19.62 46.99
N ALA A 16 -42.69 19.39 45.70
CA ALA A 16 -41.80 20.17 44.83
C ALA A 16 -42.19 21.66 44.75
N PRO A 17 -41.24 22.60 44.87
CA PRO A 17 -41.47 23.99 44.52
C PRO A 17 -41.47 24.20 43.00
N ARG A 18 -42.54 24.79 42.48
CA ARG A 18 -42.73 25.19 41.08
C ARG A 18 -41.70 26.23 40.62
N ALA A 19 -41.08 25.92 39.48
CA ALA A 19 -40.55 26.79 38.43
C ALA A 19 -40.32 28.28 38.76
N HIS A 20 -39.04 28.67 38.84
CA HIS A 20 -38.60 30.02 38.55
C HIS A 20 -37.97 30.04 37.14
N LYS A 21 -38.77 30.43 36.13
CA LYS A 21 -38.28 30.78 34.80
C LYS A 21 -37.62 32.17 34.90
N LYS A 22 -36.29 32.25 34.79
CA LYS A 22 -35.60 33.48 34.38
C LYS A 22 -34.24 33.18 33.73
N HIS A 23 -34.16 33.60 32.47
CA HIS A 23 -32.96 33.87 31.66
C HIS A 23 -31.98 32.73 31.33
N ILE A 24 -32.35 31.94 30.31
CA ILE A 24 -31.37 31.38 29.37
C ILE A 24 -31.30 32.36 28.19
N ARG A 25 -30.27 33.21 28.16
CA ARG A 25 -29.89 34.03 27.01
C ARG A 25 -28.49 33.58 26.57
N HIS A 26 -28.40 33.15 25.30
CA HIS A 26 -27.20 32.95 24.49
C HIS A 26 -26.30 31.75 24.82
N GLN A 27 -26.72 30.55 24.38
CA GLN A 27 -25.79 29.56 23.85
C GLN A 27 -25.66 29.79 22.32
N PRO A 28 -24.45 29.80 21.73
CA PRO A 28 -24.30 29.94 20.29
C PRO A 28 -24.85 28.70 19.55
N PRO A 29 -25.52 28.87 18.39
CA PRO A 29 -26.11 27.78 17.63
C PRO A 29 -25.03 27.07 16.79
N LEU A 30 -24.12 26.35 17.45
CA LEU A 30 -23.15 25.48 16.75
C LEU A 30 -23.13 24.04 17.27
N LEU A 31 -23.92 23.73 18.30
CA LEU A 31 -24.02 22.38 18.86
C LEU A 31 -25.27 21.60 18.42
N ARG A 32 -26.02 22.12 17.44
CA ARG A 32 -27.26 21.50 16.95
C ARG A 32 -27.18 20.96 15.51
N ILE A 33 -25.98 20.91 14.92
CA ILE A 33 -25.71 20.30 13.61
C ILE A 33 -24.63 19.20 13.74
N LEU A 34 -24.71 18.39 14.79
CA LEU A 34 -23.87 17.19 14.95
C LEU A 34 -24.70 15.90 14.99
N TYR A 35 -25.99 15.99 14.67
CA TYR A 35 -26.91 14.85 14.72
C TYR A 35 -27.77 14.78 13.46
N VAL A 36 -27.16 14.97 12.29
CA VAL A 36 -27.76 14.64 11.00
C VAL A 36 -26.64 14.06 10.14
N ASP A 37 -26.83 12.81 9.71
CA ASP A 37 -25.99 12.02 8.80
C ASP A 37 -24.66 11.42 9.31
N PRO A 38 -24.59 10.08 9.50
CA PRO A 38 -23.36 9.35 9.76
C PRO A 38 -22.28 9.50 8.66
N ILE A 39 -22.68 9.91 7.45
CA ILE A 39 -21.82 10.02 6.27
C ILE A 39 -21.11 11.39 6.23
N LEU A 40 -21.78 12.49 6.58
CA LEU A 40 -21.17 13.82 6.70
C LEU A 40 -20.22 13.93 7.90
N ASN A 41 -20.45 13.13 8.94
CA ASN A 41 -19.64 13.14 10.16
C ASN A 41 -18.24 12.49 9.98
N ILE A 42 -18.00 11.79 8.87
CA ILE A 42 -16.70 11.20 8.54
C ILE A 42 -15.74 12.27 8.04
N GLU A 43 -16.18 13.18 7.17
CA GLU A 43 -15.32 14.25 6.64
C GLU A 43 -14.96 15.29 7.70
N ALA A 44 -15.89 15.63 8.59
CA ALA A 44 -15.63 16.50 9.73
C ALA A 44 -14.65 15.87 10.75
N LYS A 45 -14.74 14.55 11.00
CA LYS A 45 -13.72 13.81 11.77
C LYS A 45 -12.38 13.67 11.05
N PHE A 46 -12.37 13.63 9.72
CA PHE A 46 -11.14 13.63 8.94
C PHE A 46 -10.39 14.97 9.01
N MET A 47 -11.12 16.09 9.09
CA MET A 47 -10.50 17.41 9.31
C MET A 47 -10.04 17.63 10.76
N LEU A 48 -10.57 16.86 11.72
CA LEU A 48 -10.21 16.90 13.14
C LEU A 48 -9.21 15.81 13.56
N PHE A 49 -8.45 15.24 12.62
CA PHE A 49 -7.21 14.56 13.04
C PHE A 49 -6.24 15.64 13.50
N ASP A 50 -5.82 15.58 14.76
CA ASP A 50 -4.62 16.28 15.19
C ASP A 50 -3.50 15.85 14.25
N ARG A 51 -3.15 16.74 13.31
CA ARG A 51 -2.09 16.51 12.32
C ARG A 51 -0.81 15.94 12.92
N PRO A 52 -0.34 16.36 14.13
CA PRO A 52 0.82 15.73 14.75
C PRO A 52 0.59 14.25 15.11
N LEU A 53 -0.59 13.87 15.63
CA LEU A 53 -0.89 12.47 15.98
C LEU A 53 -0.95 11.57 14.75
N TYR A 54 -1.57 12.05 13.66
CA TYR A 54 -1.59 11.31 12.39
C TYR A 54 -0.17 11.13 11.84
N ARG A 55 0.64 12.20 11.86
CA ARG A 55 2.01 12.15 11.37
C ARG A 55 2.88 11.19 12.17
N GLN A 56 2.75 11.20 13.49
CA GLN A 56 3.44 10.28 14.37
C GLN A 56 3.05 8.83 14.07
N GLN A 57 1.74 8.54 13.88
CA GLN A 57 1.26 7.21 13.49
C GLN A 57 1.86 6.74 12.16
N VAL A 58 1.89 7.60 11.14
CA VAL A 58 2.48 7.30 9.83
C VAL A 58 3.93 6.87 9.97
N LEU A 59 4.74 7.61 10.72
CA LEU A 59 6.16 7.33 10.91
C LEU A 59 6.40 6.03 11.68
N TRP A 60 5.64 5.79 12.76
CA TRP A 60 5.73 4.54 13.51
C TRP A 60 5.34 3.34 12.66
N ILE A 61 4.29 3.46 11.84
CA ILE A 61 3.86 2.38 10.96
C ILE A 61 4.90 2.14 9.86
N ALA A 62 5.47 3.19 9.26
CA ALA A 62 6.52 3.05 8.25
C ALA A 62 7.76 2.35 8.84
N ALA A 63 8.19 2.74 10.05
CA ALA A 63 9.30 2.10 10.76
C ALA A 63 8.98 0.64 11.09
N LEU A 64 7.78 0.36 11.60
CA LEU A 64 7.30 -1.00 11.89
C LEU A 64 7.28 -1.87 10.65
N THR A 65 6.80 -1.35 9.51
CA THR A 65 6.84 -2.07 8.23
C THR A 65 8.26 -2.43 7.84
N GLY A 66 9.21 -1.49 7.94
CA GLY A 66 10.62 -1.76 7.63
C GLY A 66 11.21 -2.88 8.48
N ILE A 67 10.95 -2.85 9.80
CA ILE A 67 11.38 -3.91 10.73
C ILE A 67 10.73 -5.24 10.37
N LEU A 68 9.43 -5.26 10.09
CA LEU A 68 8.70 -6.48 9.76
C LEU A 68 9.22 -7.11 8.47
N VAL A 69 9.43 -6.31 7.43
CA VAL A 69 10.01 -6.77 6.15
C VAL A 69 11.41 -7.35 6.38
N PHE A 70 12.25 -6.67 7.15
CA PHE A 70 13.59 -7.16 7.49
C PHE A 70 13.53 -8.51 8.22
N VAL A 71 12.67 -8.65 9.24
CA VAL A 71 12.52 -9.90 10.00
C VAL A 71 12.02 -11.03 9.11
N LEU A 72 10.99 -10.78 8.29
CA LEU A 72 10.40 -11.80 7.40
C LEU A 72 11.41 -12.34 6.39
N TRP A 73 12.30 -11.50 5.86
CA TRP A 73 13.34 -11.97 4.92
C TRP A 73 14.49 -12.73 5.57
N ASN A 74 14.82 -12.43 6.83
CA ASN A 74 15.96 -13.03 7.51
C ASN A 74 15.63 -14.32 8.25
N ILE A 75 14.35 -14.72 8.34
CA ILE A 75 13.91 -15.94 9.01
C ILE A 75 13.33 -16.91 7.97
N PRO A 76 14.09 -17.94 7.54
CA PRO A 76 13.63 -18.90 6.53
C PRO A 76 12.31 -19.61 6.90
N ALA A 77 12.07 -19.85 8.19
CA ALA A 77 10.83 -20.46 8.67
C ALA A 77 9.57 -19.61 8.40
N LEU A 78 9.72 -18.32 8.09
CA LEU A 78 8.63 -17.39 7.79
C LEU A 78 8.45 -17.15 6.28
N ASP A 79 9.22 -17.80 5.41
CA ASP A 79 9.15 -17.58 3.96
C ASP A 79 7.76 -17.87 3.37
N PHE A 80 7.02 -18.82 3.95
CA PHE A 80 5.63 -19.12 3.55
C PHE A 80 4.69 -17.92 3.72
N LEU A 81 4.97 -16.99 4.65
CA LEU A 81 4.20 -15.75 4.82
C LEU A 81 4.48 -14.76 3.70
N LEU A 82 5.67 -14.79 3.10
CA LEU A 82 6.07 -13.94 1.99
C LEU A 82 5.55 -14.45 0.65
N TYR A 83 5.16 -15.72 0.55
CA TYR A 83 4.65 -16.34 -0.67
C TYR A 83 3.54 -15.54 -1.38
N PRO A 84 2.41 -15.15 -0.73
CA PRO A 84 1.37 -14.36 -1.39
C PRO A 84 1.89 -12.99 -1.85
N PHE A 85 2.81 -12.38 -1.11
CA PHE A 85 3.42 -11.11 -1.50
C PHE A 85 4.36 -11.27 -2.69
N ARG A 86 5.09 -12.38 -2.80
CA ARG A 86 5.91 -12.71 -3.96
C ARG A 86 5.08 -12.80 -5.22
N LEU A 87 3.95 -13.52 -5.17
CA LEU A 87 3.00 -13.59 -6.28
C LEU A 87 2.41 -12.21 -6.64
N PHE A 88 2.15 -11.37 -5.62
CA PHE A 88 1.69 -10.00 -5.84
C PHE A 88 2.75 -9.14 -6.55
N VAL A 89 4.01 -9.23 -6.14
CA VAL A 89 5.12 -8.50 -6.80
C VAL A 89 5.22 -8.92 -8.27
N THR A 90 5.23 -10.23 -8.55
CA THR A 90 5.26 -10.73 -9.92
C THR A 90 4.03 -10.29 -10.72
N PHE A 91 2.84 -10.28 -10.12
CA PHE A 91 1.64 -9.75 -10.76
C PHE A 91 1.84 -8.29 -11.19
N VAL A 92 2.37 -7.43 -10.31
CA VAL A 92 2.63 -6.02 -10.64
C VAL A 92 3.68 -5.88 -11.75
N HIS A 93 4.73 -6.71 -11.71
CA HIS A 93 5.77 -6.77 -12.77
C HIS A 93 5.16 -7.09 -14.14
N GLU A 94 4.38 -8.16 -14.25
CA GLU A 94 3.81 -8.57 -15.54
C GLU A 94 2.75 -7.61 -16.08
N VAL A 95 2.00 -6.97 -15.18
CA VAL A 95 1.07 -5.89 -15.53
C VAL A 95 1.84 -4.69 -16.11
N GLY A 96 3.04 -4.39 -15.60
CA GLY A 96 3.91 -3.33 -16.13
C GLY A 96 4.21 -3.51 -17.61
N HIS A 97 4.63 -4.71 -18.03
CA HIS A 97 4.85 -5.03 -19.44
C HIS A 97 3.57 -4.85 -20.27
N SER A 98 2.46 -5.40 -19.78
CA SER A 98 1.19 -5.36 -20.49
C SER A 98 0.67 -3.93 -20.70
N LEU A 99 0.74 -3.09 -19.66
CA LEU A 99 0.36 -1.69 -19.74
C LEU A 99 1.28 -0.90 -20.66
N MET A 100 2.60 -1.13 -20.61
CA MET A 100 3.53 -0.45 -21.49
C MET A 100 3.35 -0.86 -22.96
N ALA A 101 2.98 -2.12 -23.22
CA ALA A 101 2.65 -2.56 -24.57
C ALA A 101 1.45 -1.78 -25.12
N GLU A 102 0.34 -1.70 -24.37
CA GLU A 102 -0.84 -0.91 -24.75
C GLU A 102 -0.49 0.58 -24.92
N PHE A 103 0.29 1.16 -23.98
CA PHE A 103 0.68 2.57 -24.03
C PHE A 103 1.53 2.94 -25.25
N THR A 104 2.33 1.99 -25.74
CA THR A 104 3.20 2.20 -26.90
C THR A 104 2.56 1.77 -28.22
N GLY A 105 1.23 1.57 -28.24
CA GLY A 105 0.46 1.21 -29.44
C GLY A 105 0.48 -0.28 -29.80
N GLY A 106 0.98 -1.13 -28.91
CA GLY A 106 0.86 -2.57 -28.97
C GLY A 106 -0.34 -3.10 -28.19
N ARG A 107 -0.27 -4.36 -27.76
CA ARG A 107 -1.31 -5.05 -27.01
C ARG A 107 -0.71 -6.04 -26.02
N GLY A 108 -1.20 -6.07 -24.78
CA GLY A 108 -0.84 -7.10 -23.80
C GLY A 108 -1.71 -8.34 -23.99
N ILE A 109 -1.27 -9.38 -24.71
CA ILE A 109 -2.10 -10.54 -25.07
C ILE A 109 -2.57 -11.31 -23.84
N GLU A 110 -1.67 -11.61 -22.91
CA GLU A 110 -1.99 -12.24 -21.63
C GLU A 110 -0.82 -12.05 -20.68
N PHE A 111 -1.06 -12.25 -19.39
CA PHE A 111 0.02 -12.40 -18.43
C PHE A 111 -0.28 -13.50 -17.42
N THR A 112 0.72 -14.35 -17.20
CA THR A 112 0.64 -15.52 -16.32
C THR A 112 1.57 -15.34 -15.14
N VAL A 113 1.10 -15.65 -13.94
CA VAL A 113 1.96 -15.87 -12.78
C VAL A 113 1.92 -17.36 -12.45
N PHE A 114 3.09 -17.97 -12.28
CA PHE A 114 3.24 -19.38 -11.95
C PHE A 114 3.34 -19.60 -10.44
N GLY A 115 2.99 -20.80 -9.97
CA GLY A 115 3.03 -21.14 -8.55
C GLY A 115 4.42 -21.08 -7.90
N ASN A 116 5.49 -21.05 -8.70
CA ASN A 116 6.87 -20.87 -8.23
C ASN A 116 7.27 -19.40 -8.06
N GLY A 117 6.38 -18.44 -8.34
CA GLY A 117 6.65 -17.00 -8.24
C GLY A 117 7.20 -16.36 -9.52
N THR A 118 7.50 -17.13 -10.56
CA THR A 118 7.87 -16.57 -11.87
C THR A 118 6.65 -16.09 -12.64
N GLY A 119 6.85 -15.23 -13.62
CA GLY A 119 5.79 -14.70 -14.48
C GLY A 119 6.21 -14.62 -15.94
N ILE A 120 5.21 -14.45 -16.81
CA ILE A 120 5.41 -14.11 -18.21
C ILE A 120 4.25 -13.26 -18.73
N ALA A 121 4.57 -12.12 -19.33
CA ALA A 121 3.66 -11.29 -20.10
C ALA A 121 3.90 -11.48 -21.60
N THR A 122 2.88 -11.96 -22.31
CA THR A 122 2.89 -12.07 -23.76
C THR A 122 2.35 -10.78 -24.36
N THR A 123 3.16 -10.10 -25.17
CA THR A 123 2.79 -8.82 -25.81
C THR A 123 2.87 -8.93 -27.34
N ALA A 124 2.09 -8.12 -28.05
CA ALA A 124 2.10 -8.03 -29.50
C ALA A 124 2.19 -6.57 -29.95
N GLY A 125 3.17 -6.23 -30.79
CA GLY A 125 3.44 -4.84 -31.18
C GLY A 125 3.97 -3.99 -30.03
N GLY A 126 3.89 -2.67 -30.18
CA GLY A 126 4.42 -1.70 -29.22
C GLY A 126 5.94 -1.55 -29.27
N ASN A 127 6.48 -0.67 -28.41
CA ASN A 127 7.91 -0.40 -28.35
C ASN A 127 8.60 -1.32 -27.33
N ARG A 128 9.25 -2.38 -27.82
CA ARG A 128 9.96 -3.34 -26.96
C ARG A 128 11.03 -2.72 -26.05
N LEU A 129 11.69 -1.64 -26.49
CA LEU A 129 12.71 -0.95 -25.67
C LEU A 129 12.11 -0.31 -24.41
N LEU A 130 10.80 0.00 -24.43
CA LEU A 130 10.07 0.51 -23.26
C LEU A 130 9.34 -0.61 -22.52
N ILE A 131 8.83 -1.61 -23.23
CA ILE A 131 8.11 -2.74 -22.63
C ILE A 131 9.02 -3.56 -21.72
N LEU A 132 10.23 -3.90 -22.14
CA LEU A 132 11.15 -4.75 -21.37
C LEU A 132 11.53 -4.16 -19.99
N PRO A 133 11.92 -2.88 -19.86
CA PRO A 133 12.16 -2.32 -18.53
C PRO A 133 10.88 -2.12 -17.69
N ALA A 134 9.69 -2.14 -18.31
CA ALA A 134 8.45 -1.78 -17.62
C ALA A 134 8.04 -2.76 -16.52
N GLY A 135 8.55 -4.00 -16.51
CA GLY A 135 8.36 -4.91 -15.39
C GLY A 135 9.03 -4.39 -14.13
N TYR A 136 10.36 -4.30 -14.15
CA TYR A 136 11.15 -3.83 -13.01
C TYR A 136 10.86 -2.36 -12.67
N LEU A 137 10.90 -1.46 -13.66
CA LEU A 137 10.68 -0.04 -13.42
C LEU A 137 9.22 0.26 -13.06
N GLY A 138 8.27 -0.49 -13.59
CA GLY A 138 6.86 -0.38 -13.23
C GLY A 138 6.61 -0.82 -11.79
N ALA A 139 7.21 -1.94 -11.36
CA ALA A 139 7.12 -2.40 -9.98
C ALA A 139 7.80 -1.42 -8.99
N ALA A 140 8.98 -0.89 -9.35
CA ALA A 140 9.66 0.14 -8.55
C ALA A 140 8.82 1.42 -8.44
N PHE A 141 8.26 1.89 -9.57
CA PHE A 141 7.41 3.07 -9.61
C PHE A 141 6.12 2.87 -8.81
N PHE A 142 5.48 1.70 -8.92
CA PHE A 142 4.30 1.33 -8.14
C PHE A 142 4.60 1.36 -6.64
N GLY A 143 5.67 0.68 -6.22
CA GLY A 143 6.09 0.63 -4.82
C GLY A 143 6.41 2.02 -4.26
N ALA A 144 7.19 2.81 -4.99
CA ALA A 144 7.54 4.18 -4.62
C ALA A 144 6.31 5.09 -4.51
N SER A 145 5.40 5.03 -5.48
CA SER A 145 4.18 5.85 -5.52
C SER A 145 3.22 5.47 -4.40
N LEU A 146 2.99 4.16 -4.18
CA LEU A 146 2.12 3.70 -3.10
C LEU A 146 2.69 4.06 -1.73
N PHE A 147 4.00 3.88 -1.52
CA PHE A 147 4.67 4.29 -0.29
C PHE A 147 4.52 5.80 -0.06
N TYR A 148 4.77 6.61 -1.08
CA TYR A 148 4.60 8.06 -0.98
C TYR A 148 3.15 8.43 -0.61
N LEU A 149 2.15 7.89 -1.32
CA LEU A 149 0.74 8.21 -1.10
C LEU A 149 0.27 7.82 0.31
N VAL A 150 0.61 6.62 0.78
CA VAL A 150 0.23 6.13 2.12
C VAL A 150 0.80 7.01 3.23
N ASN A 151 2.02 7.52 3.05
CA ASN A 151 2.74 8.29 4.06
C ASN A 151 2.57 9.82 3.92
N THR A 152 1.77 10.29 2.96
CA THR A 152 1.53 11.73 2.75
C THR A 152 0.05 12.12 2.71
N VAL A 153 -0.83 11.23 2.23
CA VAL A 153 -2.25 11.55 2.05
C VAL A 153 -3.10 10.86 3.13
N PRO A 154 -3.94 11.60 3.88
CA PRO A 154 -4.73 11.06 4.98
C PRO A 154 -5.99 10.30 4.51
N ILE A 155 -5.84 9.34 3.59
CA ILE A 155 -6.96 8.56 3.04
C ILE A 155 -6.65 7.05 2.84
N PRO A 156 -5.96 6.35 3.76
CA PRO A 156 -5.47 4.98 3.52
C PRO A 156 -6.60 3.97 3.21
N ARG A 157 -7.80 4.14 3.77
CA ARG A 157 -8.95 3.28 3.41
C ARG A 157 -9.38 3.46 1.95
N LYS A 158 -9.43 4.71 1.46
CA LYS A 158 -9.74 4.98 0.05
C LYS A 158 -8.65 4.45 -0.88
N LEU A 159 -7.38 4.52 -0.47
CA LEU A 159 -6.26 3.91 -1.19
C LEU A 159 -6.41 2.38 -1.29
N SER A 160 -6.73 1.69 -0.19
CA SER A 160 -7.00 0.24 -0.22
C SER A 160 -8.19 -0.11 -1.11
N LEU A 161 -9.28 0.67 -1.05
CA LEU A 161 -10.44 0.46 -1.91
C LEU A 161 -10.04 0.59 -3.39
N ALA A 162 -9.38 1.69 -3.74
CA ALA A 162 -8.97 1.98 -5.11
C ALA A 162 -8.00 0.91 -5.63
N LEU A 163 -6.96 0.59 -4.87
CA LEU A 163 -6.00 -0.45 -5.24
C LEU A 163 -6.68 -1.80 -5.40
N GLY A 164 -7.51 -2.19 -4.43
CA GLY A 164 -8.22 -3.46 -4.47
C GLY A 164 -9.16 -3.58 -5.67
N THR A 165 -9.90 -2.52 -5.99
CA THR A 165 -10.77 -2.47 -7.18
C THR A 165 -9.94 -2.54 -8.47
N VAL A 166 -8.87 -1.75 -8.60
CA VAL A 166 -8.01 -1.76 -9.79
C VAL A 166 -7.39 -3.14 -10.01
N MET A 167 -6.94 -3.81 -8.95
CA MET A 167 -6.41 -5.17 -9.06
C MET A 167 -7.44 -6.17 -9.61
N ILE A 168 -8.67 -6.13 -9.10
CA ILE A 168 -9.76 -6.99 -9.59
C ILE A 168 -10.01 -6.71 -11.08
N LEU A 169 -10.10 -5.42 -11.46
CA LEU A 169 -10.33 -5.05 -12.85
C LEU A 169 -9.20 -5.52 -13.77
N ILE A 170 -7.93 -5.34 -13.36
CA ILE A 170 -6.78 -5.83 -14.13
C ILE A 170 -6.84 -7.35 -14.26
N ALA A 171 -7.08 -8.08 -13.16
CA ALA A 171 -7.15 -9.53 -13.17
C ALA A 171 -8.24 -10.06 -14.12
N LEU A 172 -9.41 -9.41 -14.14
CA LEU A 172 -10.55 -9.86 -14.94
C LEU A 172 -10.49 -9.40 -16.41
N PHE A 173 -9.98 -8.20 -16.69
CA PHE A 173 -10.07 -7.58 -18.01
C PHE A 173 -8.76 -7.55 -18.80
N MET A 174 -7.60 -7.71 -18.15
CA MET A 174 -6.29 -7.76 -18.83
C MET A 174 -5.80 -9.18 -19.09
N ARG A 175 -6.71 -10.16 -19.16
CA ARG A 175 -6.40 -11.56 -19.55
C ARG A 175 -5.34 -12.18 -18.63
N ALA A 176 -5.50 -12.02 -17.31
CA ALA A 176 -4.65 -12.65 -16.32
C ALA A 176 -4.94 -14.16 -16.27
N THR A 177 -3.90 -14.98 -16.19
CA THR A 177 -4.01 -16.45 -16.16
C THR A 177 -3.17 -17.06 -15.04
N GLY A 178 -3.41 -18.35 -14.74
CA GLY A 178 -2.71 -19.05 -13.66
C GLY A 178 -2.93 -18.38 -12.30
N MET A 179 -1.85 -18.20 -11.54
CA MET A 179 -1.91 -17.52 -10.24
C MET A 179 -2.16 -16.02 -10.37
N ALA A 180 -2.01 -15.41 -11.55
CA ALA A 180 -2.22 -13.97 -11.73
C ALA A 180 -3.68 -13.58 -11.49
N LEU A 181 -4.61 -14.37 -12.04
CA LEU A 181 -6.04 -14.19 -11.81
C LEU A 181 -6.38 -14.38 -10.32
N VAL A 182 -5.85 -15.45 -9.72
CA VAL A 182 -6.11 -15.79 -8.32
C VAL A 182 -5.59 -14.71 -7.37
N ILE A 183 -4.32 -14.31 -7.48
CA ILE A 183 -3.73 -13.31 -6.60
C ILE A 183 -4.34 -11.93 -6.84
N GLY A 184 -4.63 -11.58 -8.10
CA GLY A 184 -5.26 -10.31 -8.46
C GLY A 184 -6.65 -10.16 -7.84
N VAL A 185 -7.50 -11.19 -7.95
CA VAL A 185 -8.84 -11.18 -7.37
C VAL A 185 -8.80 -11.30 -5.85
N LEU A 186 -8.03 -12.25 -5.28
CA LEU A 186 -8.01 -12.48 -3.83
C LEU A 186 -7.41 -11.30 -3.07
N THR A 187 -6.26 -10.77 -3.49
CA THR A 187 -5.68 -9.59 -2.85
C THR A 187 -6.58 -8.38 -3.07
N GLY A 188 -7.19 -8.24 -4.24
CA GLY A 188 -8.14 -7.18 -4.50
C GLY A 188 -9.35 -7.20 -3.57
N LEU A 189 -9.98 -8.37 -3.39
CA LEU A 189 -11.08 -8.56 -2.44
C LEU A 189 -10.64 -8.33 -1.00
N ALA A 190 -9.45 -8.80 -0.62
CA ALA A 190 -8.89 -8.57 0.71
C ALA A 190 -8.68 -7.09 1.00
N LEU A 191 -8.19 -6.31 0.03
CA LEU A 191 -8.01 -4.86 0.16
C LEU A 191 -9.35 -4.10 0.20
N VAL A 192 -10.34 -4.50 -0.61
CA VAL A 192 -11.70 -3.95 -0.53
C VAL A 192 -12.32 -4.25 0.84
N PHE A 193 -12.21 -5.49 1.33
CA PHE A 193 -12.67 -5.86 2.66
C PHE A 193 -11.95 -5.06 3.76
N LEU A 194 -10.63 -4.91 3.64
CA LEU A 194 -9.81 -4.14 4.57
C LEU A 194 -10.18 -2.66 4.60
N SER A 195 -10.54 -2.07 3.45
CA SER A 195 -11.07 -0.71 3.39
C SER A 195 -12.37 -0.57 4.18
N LEU A 196 -13.29 -1.53 4.01
CA LEU A 196 -14.64 -1.48 4.58
C LEU A 196 -14.66 -1.82 6.08
N ARG A 197 -13.80 -2.73 6.54
CA ARG A 197 -13.83 -3.28 7.90
C ARG A 197 -12.59 -2.99 8.73
N GLY A 198 -11.44 -2.76 8.10
CA GLY A 198 -10.17 -2.56 8.76
C GLY A 198 -10.00 -1.17 9.39
N SER A 199 -9.16 -1.07 10.42
CA SER A 199 -8.77 0.21 10.99
C SER A 199 -7.90 1.02 10.02
N VAL A 200 -7.81 2.34 10.23
CA VAL A 200 -6.92 3.23 9.45
C VAL A 200 -5.47 2.74 9.53
N GLY A 201 -4.98 2.40 10.72
CA GLY A 201 -3.63 1.90 10.93
C GLY A 201 -3.36 0.56 10.24
N LEU A 202 -4.33 -0.36 10.21
CA LEU A 202 -4.18 -1.63 9.50
C LEU A 202 -4.10 -1.43 7.98
N ASN A 203 -4.91 -0.51 7.43
CA ASN A 203 -4.81 -0.13 6.02
C ASN A 203 -3.41 0.43 5.70
N MET A 204 -2.90 1.35 6.53
CA MET A 204 -1.55 1.88 6.35
C MET A 204 -0.48 0.79 6.41
N LEU A 205 -0.55 -0.12 7.39
CA LEU A 205 0.42 -1.20 7.55
C LEU A 205 0.45 -2.11 6.32
N VAL A 206 -0.72 -2.56 5.86
CA VAL A 206 -0.84 -3.45 4.69
C VAL A 206 -0.38 -2.75 3.41
N LEU A 207 -0.81 -1.51 3.18
CA LEU A 207 -0.38 -0.77 1.98
C LEU A 207 1.12 -0.47 2.00
N ASN A 208 1.70 -0.13 3.15
CA ASN A 208 3.15 0.03 3.29
C ASN A 208 3.89 -1.30 3.06
N LEU A 209 3.36 -2.44 3.53
CA LEU A 209 3.94 -3.76 3.26
C LEU A 209 3.96 -4.05 1.75
N LEU A 210 2.82 -3.86 1.07
CA LEU A 210 2.74 -4.04 -0.39
C LEU A 210 3.70 -3.11 -1.13
N ALA A 211 3.77 -1.85 -0.71
CA ALA A 211 4.64 -0.85 -1.32
C ALA A 211 6.12 -1.19 -1.19
N VAL A 212 6.57 -1.49 0.04
CA VAL A 212 7.98 -1.81 0.33
C VAL A 212 8.38 -3.12 -0.32
N LEU A 213 7.57 -4.18 -0.20
CA LEU A 213 7.90 -5.47 -0.81
C LEU A 213 7.98 -5.38 -2.32
N THR A 214 7.05 -4.67 -2.98
CA THR A 214 7.07 -4.53 -4.45
C THR A 214 8.23 -3.68 -4.92
N GLY A 215 8.42 -2.51 -4.31
CA GLY A 215 9.48 -1.59 -4.70
C GLY A 215 10.87 -2.18 -4.47
N LEU A 216 11.10 -2.75 -3.30
CA LEU A 216 12.41 -3.30 -2.94
C LEU A 216 12.72 -4.59 -3.71
N ASN A 217 11.75 -5.48 -3.94
CA ASN A 217 11.99 -6.66 -4.79
C ASN A 217 12.39 -6.26 -6.21
N ALA A 218 11.84 -5.18 -6.78
CA ALA A 218 12.28 -4.71 -8.10
C ALA A 218 13.79 -4.39 -8.14
N VAL A 219 14.35 -3.84 -7.05
CA VAL A 219 15.80 -3.61 -6.93
C VAL A 219 16.55 -4.93 -6.70
N LEU A 220 16.07 -5.77 -5.79
CA LEU A 220 16.73 -7.02 -5.44
C LEU A 220 16.79 -8.00 -6.61
N ASP A 221 15.75 -8.07 -7.43
CA ASP A 221 15.71 -8.92 -8.62
C ASP A 221 16.72 -8.44 -9.67
N LEU A 222 16.89 -7.13 -9.83
CA LEU A 222 17.94 -6.57 -10.70
C LEU A 222 19.35 -6.83 -10.15
N LEU A 223 19.54 -6.72 -8.84
CA LEU A 223 20.81 -7.11 -8.20
C LEU A 223 21.10 -8.59 -8.37
N PHE A 224 20.09 -9.45 -8.33
CA PHE A 224 20.23 -10.87 -8.64
C PHE A 224 20.71 -11.07 -10.09
N VAL A 225 20.12 -10.36 -11.06
CA VAL A 225 20.58 -10.41 -12.47
C VAL A 225 22.04 -9.96 -12.60
N ILE A 226 22.47 -8.97 -11.83
CA ILE A 226 23.86 -8.47 -11.85
C ILE A 226 24.84 -9.48 -11.22
N GLN A 227 24.46 -10.11 -10.11
CA GLN A 227 25.34 -10.99 -9.33
C GLN A 227 25.40 -12.42 -9.86
N ASN A 228 24.33 -12.89 -10.51
CA ASN A 228 24.28 -14.23 -11.06
C ASN A 228 24.94 -14.26 -12.44
N SER A 229 26.11 -14.89 -12.57
CA SER A 229 26.88 -14.91 -13.83
C SER A 229 26.07 -15.41 -15.03
N SER A 230 25.18 -16.39 -14.84
CA SER A 230 24.33 -16.91 -15.90
C SER A 230 23.27 -15.89 -16.33
N ALA A 231 22.64 -15.19 -15.38
CA ALA A 231 21.70 -14.11 -15.70
C ALA A 231 22.41 -12.89 -16.30
N ALA A 232 23.59 -12.52 -15.78
CA ALA A 232 24.39 -11.39 -16.23
C ALA A 232 24.91 -11.57 -17.66
N LEU A 233 25.29 -12.80 -18.03
CA LEU A 233 25.67 -13.20 -19.39
C LEU A 233 24.47 -13.40 -20.32
N GLY A 234 23.23 -13.33 -19.79
CA GLY A 234 22.01 -13.54 -20.57
C GLY A 234 21.73 -15.01 -20.93
N THR A 235 22.38 -15.98 -20.28
CA THR A 235 22.12 -17.41 -20.51
C THR A 235 20.84 -17.89 -19.82
N VAL A 236 20.37 -17.15 -18.81
CA VAL A 236 19.04 -17.30 -18.21
C VAL A 236 18.11 -16.25 -18.79
N ARG A 237 16.97 -16.68 -19.31
CA ARG A 237 15.95 -15.80 -19.88
C ARG A 237 15.40 -14.85 -18.80
N ASN A 238 15.55 -13.55 -19.04
CA ASN A 238 15.01 -12.45 -18.23
C ASN A 238 14.89 -11.19 -19.10
N ASP A 239 14.26 -10.12 -18.59
CA ASP A 239 14.01 -8.92 -19.39
C ASP A 239 15.29 -8.18 -19.82
N ALA A 240 16.34 -8.22 -18.99
CA ALA A 240 17.63 -7.62 -19.33
C ALA A 240 18.36 -8.43 -20.42
N ALA A 241 18.23 -9.76 -20.39
CA ALA A 241 18.72 -10.62 -21.46
C ALA A 241 17.99 -10.34 -22.78
N ALA A 242 16.66 -10.23 -22.74
CA ALA A 242 15.85 -9.87 -23.91
C ALA A 242 16.16 -8.45 -24.42
N MET A 243 16.56 -7.53 -23.54
CA MET A 243 16.98 -6.18 -23.92
C MET A 243 18.34 -6.19 -24.62
N ALA A 244 19.28 -6.99 -24.13
CA ALA A 244 20.60 -7.15 -24.74
C ALA A 244 20.51 -7.71 -26.17
N GLU A 245 19.57 -8.62 -26.44
CA GLU A 245 19.27 -9.12 -27.80
C GLU A 245 18.81 -8.01 -28.75
N LEU A 246 18.07 -7.01 -28.25
CA LEU A 246 17.60 -5.86 -29.03
C LEU A 246 18.66 -4.76 -29.19
N THR A 247 19.66 -4.74 -28.32
CA THR A 247 20.75 -3.74 -28.34
C THR A 247 22.11 -4.43 -28.45
N PRO A 248 22.46 -4.96 -29.64
CA PRO A 248 23.74 -5.62 -29.85
C PRO A 248 24.90 -4.73 -29.39
N GLY A 249 25.78 -5.30 -28.57
CA GLY A 249 26.94 -4.58 -28.00
C GLY A 249 26.75 -4.07 -26.58
N ILE A 250 25.53 -4.08 -26.02
CA ILE A 250 25.27 -3.73 -24.62
C ILE A 250 24.84 -4.99 -23.85
N PRO A 251 25.67 -5.50 -22.92
CA PRO A 251 25.34 -6.68 -22.12
C PRO A 251 24.13 -6.49 -21.19
N ALA A 252 23.44 -7.58 -20.85
CA ALA A 252 22.28 -7.58 -19.96
C ALA A 252 22.58 -6.94 -18.59
N VAL A 253 23.78 -7.17 -18.04
CA VAL A 253 24.21 -6.57 -16.77
C VAL A 253 24.20 -5.04 -16.79
N ILE A 254 24.52 -4.41 -17.93
CA ILE A 254 24.51 -2.94 -18.04
C ILE A 254 23.08 -2.40 -17.97
N TRP A 255 22.14 -3.06 -18.66
CA TRP A 255 20.72 -2.70 -18.56
C TRP A 255 20.18 -2.92 -17.16
N ALA A 256 20.50 -4.04 -16.52
CA ALA A 256 20.09 -4.30 -15.14
C ALA A 256 20.64 -3.25 -14.17
N LEU A 257 21.89 -2.81 -14.32
CA LEU A 257 22.48 -1.73 -13.53
C LEU A 257 21.76 -0.40 -13.73
N ILE A 258 21.48 -0.01 -14.97
CA ILE A 258 20.75 1.23 -15.29
C ILE A 258 19.37 1.21 -14.63
N TRP A 259 18.64 0.12 -14.78
CA TRP A 259 17.29 0.00 -14.21
C TRP A 259 17.33 -0.04 -12.68
N ALA A 260 18.36 -0.65 -12.09
CA ALA A 260 18.52 -0.70 -10.63
C ALA A 260 18.75 0.69 -10.06
N LEU A 261 19.59 1.50 -10.72
CA LEU A 261 19.84 2.89 -10.32
C LEU A 261 18.56 3.74 -10.38
N ILE A 262 17.75 3.57 -11.44
CA ILE A 262 16.46 4.27 -11.57
C ILE A 262 15.50 3.82 -10.45
N ALA A 263 15.38 2.52 -10.20
CA ALA A 263 14.53 1.97 -9.15
C ALA A 263 14.94 2.47 -7.75
N VAL A 264 16.23 2.45 -7.44
CA VAL A 264 16.79 3.01 -6.18
C VAL A 264 16.48 4.50 -6.06
N PHE A 265 16.62 5.27 -7.14
CA PHE A 265 16.29 6.69 -7.13
C PHE A 265 14.80 6.95 -6.85
N MET A 266 13.89 6.17 -7.45
CA MET A 266 12.45 6.27 -7.21
C MET A 266 12.10 5.99 -5.75
N LEU A 267 12.64 4.91 -5.18
CA LEU A 267 12.40 4.53 -3.79
C LEU A 267 13.01 5.54 -2.81
N GLY A 268 14.25 5.96 -3.06
CA GLY A 268 14.94 6.97 -2.27
C GLY A 268 14.18 8.30 -2.26
N SER A 269 13.63 8.70 -3.41
CA SER A 269 12.77 9.90 -3.51
C SER A 269 11.49 9.73 -2.70
N ALA A 270 10.80 8.58 -2.80
CA ALA A 270 9.60 8.32 -2.03
C ALA A 270 9.88 8.39 -0.52
N VAL A 271 10.96 7.78 -0.03
CA VAL A 271 11.35 7.82 1.39
C VAL A 271 11.73 9.24 1.81
N TRP A 272 12.52 9.95 1.00
CA TRP A 272 12.96 11.29 1.30
C TRP A 272 11.78 12.25 1.48
N TYR A 273 10.88 12.30 0.50
CA TYR A 273 9.77 13.25 0.52
C TYR A 273 8.64 12.87 1.47
N SER A 274 8.42 11.58 1.74
CA SER A 274 7.32 11.15 2.60
C SER A 274 7.71 10.98 4.07
N VAL A 275 8.98 10.72 4.38
CA VAL A 275 9.47 10.44 5.74
C VAL A 275 10.54 11.45 6.17
N LEU A 276 11.68 11.49 5.49
CA LEU A 276 12.89 12.19 5.99
C LEU A 276 12.77 13.71 5.98
N ARG A 277 12.22 14.30 4.90
CA ARG A 277 12.08 15.76 4.77
C ARG A 277 11.14 16.33 5.84
N PRO A 278 9.93 15.80 6.07
CA PRO A 278 9.07 16.30 7.15
C PRO A 278 9.67 16.14 8.55
N LEU A 279 10.40 15.03 8.80
CA LEU A 279 11.12 14.83 10.06
C LEU A 279 12.14 15.95 10.31
N ARG A 280 12.90 16.32 9.27
CA ARG A 280 13.90 17.39 9.34
C ARG A 280 13.27 18.78 9.52
N GLN A 281 12.07 19.00 8.99
CA GLN A 281 11.35 20.27 9.08
C GLN A 281 10.64 20.47 10.43
N GLY A 282 10.70 19.50 11.34
CA GLY A 282 10.06 19.62 12.65
C GLY A 282 8.54 19.53 12.60
N GLU A 283 7.95 18.99 11.52
CA GLU A 283 6.50 18.79 11.38
C GLU A 283 5.91 17.72 12.35
N LEU A 284 6.68 17.35 13.37
CA LEU A 284 6.32 16.43 14.44
C LEU A 284 5.74 17.11 15.68
N VAL A 285 5.80 18.45 15.76
CA VAL A 285 5.39 19.27 16.91
C VAL A 285 4.15 20.09 16.56
#